data_AF-A0A7J8E6W3-F1
#
_entry.id   AF-A0A7J8E6W3-F1
#
_cell.length_a   1.000
_cell.length_b   1.000
_cell.length_c   1.000
_cell.angle_alpha   90.00
_cell.angle_beta   90.00
_cell.angle_gamma   90.00
#
_symmetry.space_group_name_H-M   'P 1'
#
loop_
_entity.id
_entity.type
_entity.pdbx_description
1 polymer ?
#
loop_
_entity_poly.entity_id
_entity_poly.type
_entity_poly.pdbx_seq_one_letter_code
_entity_poly.pdbx_strand_id
1 'polypeptide(L)'
;MPPRKKRRPASGDDLSAKKSRHDSMYRKYDSTRIKTEEEAFSSKRCLEWFYEYAGTDDVVGPEGMEKFCEDIGVEPENVVMLVLAWKLDAQNMGYFTLQEWLKGMTSLQCDTTEKLRNTLDYLRSLLNDSTNFKLIYRYAFDFAREKDQRSLDINTAKCMLGLLLGKIWPLFPVFHQFLEQSKYKVINKDQWCNVLEFSRTINLDLSNYDEDGAWPVLLDEFVEWYKDKQMS
;
A
#
# COMPACT_ATOMS: atom_id res chain seq x y z
N MET A 1 93.41 12.08 -6.67
CA MET A 1 92.19 11.47 -7.27
C MET A 1 92.09 10.03 -6.81
N PRO A 2 90.91 9.39 -6.78
CA PRO A 2 89.73 9.59 -5.93
C PRO A 2 89.60 8.49 -4.81
N PRO A 3 88.70 8.65 -3.81
CA PRO A 3 88.34 7.60 -2.86
C PRO A 3 86.93 7.02 -3.12
N ARG A 4 86.69 5.76 -2.73
CA ARG A 4 85.59 5.41 -1.80
C ARG A 4 85.63 3.95 -1.34
N LYS A 5 85.61 3.80 -0.02
CA LYS A 5 85.75 2.59 0.79
C LYS A 5 84.41 1.85 0.97
N LYS A 6 84.50 0.51 1.00
CA LYS A 6 83.52 -0.42 1.58
C LYS A 6 83.33 -0.16 3.08
N ARG A 7 82.12 -0.37 3.59
CA ARG A 7 81.84 -0.50 5.03
C ARG A 7 80.85 -1.65 5.29
N ARG A 8 81.15 -2.42 6.32
CA ARG A 8 80.36 -3.50 6.95
C ARG A 8 79.46 -2.94 8.07
N PRO A 9 78.50 -3.72 8.62
CA PRO A 9 77.26 -3.22 9.22
C PRO A 9 77.37 -2.95 10.72
N ALA A 10 76.38 -2.21 11.25
CA ALA A 10 76.11 -2.06 12.68
C ALA A 10 74.61 -2.25 12.95
N SER A 11 74.35 -2.84 14.11
CA SER A 11 73.09 -3.36 14.64
C SER A 11 72.31 -2.34 15.48
N GLY A 12 70.97 -2.51 15.52
CA GLY A 12 70.09 -2.10 16.62
C GLY A 12 69.26 -0.83 16.37
N ASP A 13 67.95 -0.98 16.12
CA ASP A 13 66.91 -0.60 17.10
C ASP A 13 65.51 -0.90 16.52
N ASP A 14 64.79 -1.76 17.24
CA ASP A 14 63.45 -2.28 16.96
C ASP A 14 62.45 -1.55 17.86
N LEU A 15 61.74 -0.54 17.33
CA LEU A 15 60.55 0.04 17.98
C LEU A 15 59.56 0.55 16.94
N SER A 16 58.28 0.20 17.16
CA SER A 16 57.04 0.73 16.56
C SER A 16 56.34 -0.04 15.41
N ALA A 17 56.04 -1.32 15.64
CA ALA A 17 54.97 -2.02 14.90
C ALA A 17 53.91 -2.63 15.83
N LYS A 18 53.26 -1.82 16.69
CA LYS A 18 52.07 -2.24 17.45
C LYS A 18 51.06 -1.10 17.68
N LYS A 19 50.47 -0.58 16.61
CA LYS A 19 49.25 0.26 16.71
C LYS A 19 48.45 0.27 15.41
N SER A 20 47.88 -0.86 15.00
CA SER A 20 46.98 -0.88 13.82
C SER A 20 45.98 -2.04 13.75
N ARG A 21 45.83 -2.85 14.82
CA ARG A 21 44.78 -3.89 14.86
C ARG A 21 43.56 -3.49 15.70
N HIS A 22 43.76 -2.75 16.78
CA HIS A 22 42.67 -2.32 17.65
C HIS A 22 41.79 -1.25 16.96
N ASP A 23 42.40 -0.24 16.31
CA ASP A 23 41.66 0.87 15.67
C ASP A 23 40.78 0.42 14.47
N SER A 24 41.24 -0.59 13.72
CA SER A 24 40.46 -1.20 12.63
C SER A 24 39.26 -2.00 13.13
N MET A 25 39.42 -2.69 14.26
CA MET A 25 38.34 -3.49 14.86
C MET A 25 37.24 -2.59 15.43
N TYR A 26 37.60 -1.47 16.06
CA TYR A 26 36.63 -0.49 16.58
C TYR A 26 35.92 0.24 15.44
N ARG A 27 36.62 0.67 14.38
CA ARG A 27 35.98 1.26 13.18
C ARG A 27 35.03 0.31 12.46
N LYS A 28 35.39 -0.99 12.41
CA LYS A 28 34.52 -2.00 11.79
C LYS A 28 33.28 -2.26 12.66
N TYR A 29 33.45 -2.33 13.98
CA TYR A 29 32.36 -2.53 14.94
C TYR A 29 31.40 -1.34 14.97
N ASP A 30 31.93 -0.12 14.98
CA ASP A 30 31.18 1.13 14.92
C ASP A 30 30.44 1.27 13.58
N SER A 31 31.08 0.96 12.45
CA SER A 31 30.42 0.95 11.14
C SER A 31 29.31 -0.11 11.03
N THR A 32 29.50 -1.32 11.57
CA THR A 32 28.43 -2.33 11.61
C THR A 32 27.30 -1.94 12.55
N ARG A 33 27.60 -1.30 13.68
CA ARG A 33 26.59 -0.84 14.64
C ARG A 33 25.77 0.31 14.06
N ILE A 34 26.41 1.29 13.42
CA ILE A 34 25.76 2.40 12.71
C ILE A 34 24.87 1.86 11.59
N LYS A 35 25.33 0.89 10.78
CA LYS A 35 24.49 0.23 9.77
C LYS A 35 23.27 -0.48 10.36
N THR A 36 23.44 -1.14 11.51
CA THR A 36 22.35 -1.87 12.17
C THR A 36 21.32 -0.89 12.77
N GLU A 37 21.77 0.27 13.27
CA GLU A 37 20.92 1.35 13.78
C GLU A 37 20.20 2.11 12.65
N GLU A 38 20.78 2.19 11.45
CA GLU A 38 20.12 2.72 10.24
C GLU A 38 19.03 1.77 9.70
N GLU A 39 19.25 0.46 9.76
CA GLU A 39 18.27 -0.55 9.33
C GLU A 39 17.07 -0.66 10.28
N ALA A 40 17.26 -0.46 11.59
CA ALA A 40 16.18 -0.50 12.57
C ALA A 40 15.14 0.62 12.37
N PHE A 41 13.90 0.38 12.79
CA PHE A 41 12.85 1.41 12.79
C PHE A 41 13.15 2.52 13.82
N SER A 42 12.86 3.77 13.44
CA SER A 42 13.01 4.98 14.24
C SER A 42 11.75 5.85 14.13
N SER A 43 11.04 6.02 15.25
CA SER A 43 9.85 6.89 15.32
C SER A 43 10.18 8.34 14.95
N LYS A 44 11.38 8.82 15.29
CA LYS A 44 11.82 10.18 14.93
C LYS A 44 11.92 10.34 13.41
N ARG A 45 12.54 9.37 12.74
CA ARG A 45 12.68 9.39 11.27
C ARG A 45 11.33 9.24 10.58
N CYS A 46 10.46 8.38 11.11
CA CYS A 46 9.09 8.22 10.63
C CYS A 46 8.27 9.52 10.74
N LEU A 47 8.46 10.29 11.82
CA LEU A 47 7.84 11.60 12.03
C LEU A 47 8.38 12.66 11.08
N GLU A 48 9.71 12.74 10.91
CA GLU A 48 10.34 13.65 9.96
C GLU A 48 9.85 13.38 8.54
N TRP A 49 9.78 12.09 8.16
CA TRP A 49 9.25 11.64 6.87
C TRP A 49 7.78 12.02 6.66
N PHE A 50 6.93 11.94 7.68
CA PHE A 50 5.53 12.41 7.60
C PHE A 50 5.44 13.89 7.22
N TYR A 51 6.23 14.75 7.89
CA TYR A 51 6.19 16.19 7.65
C TYR A 51 6.77 16.61 6.29
N GLU A 52 7.46 15.72 5.57
CA GLU A 52 7.82 15.95 4.16
C GLU A 52 6.60 16.04 3.23
N TYR A 53 5.47 15.47 3.65
CA TYR A 53 4.20 15.46 2.91
C TYR A 53 3.11 16.31 3.57
N ALA A 54 3.12 16.42 4.89
CA ALA A 54 2.12 17.18 5.64
C ALA A 54 2.42 18.69 5.74
N GLY A 55 3.66 19.10 5.46
CA GLY A 55 4.08 20.50 5.60
C GLY A 55 4.04 20.95 7.06
N THR A 56 3.23 21.96 7.36
CA THR A 56 3.08 22.50 8.74
C THR A 56 1.88 21.93 9.49
N ASP A 57 1.09 21.07 8.85
CA ASP A 57 -0.15 20.52 9.41
C ASP A 57 0.07 19.09 9.95
N ASP A 58 -0.83 18.62 10.80
CA ASP A 58 -0.82 17.23 11.32
C ASP A 58 -1.62 16.27 10.42
N VAL A 59 -1.76 16.61 9.13
CA VAL A 59 -2.49 15.83 8.11
C VAL A 59 -1.78 15.94 6.76
N VAL A 60 -1.51 14.80 6.14
CA VAL A 60 -1.17 14.72 4.71
C VAL A 60 -2.48 14.80 3.93
N GLY A 61 -2.69 15.91 3.22
CA GLY A 61 -3.83 16.09 2.31
C GLY A 61 -3.56 15.61 0.88
N PRO A 62 -4.47 15.88 -0.07
CA PRO A 62 -4.38 15.39 -1.44
C PRO A 62 -3.06 15.72 -2.17
N GLU A 63 -2.56 16.95 -2.07
CA GLU A 63 -1.28 17.36 -2.69
C GLU A 63 -0.09 16.59 -2.10
N GLY A 64 -0.04 16.44 -0.78
CA GLY A 64 0.98 15.64 -0.11
C GLY A 64 0.85 14.14 -0.44
N MET A 65 -0.37 13.65 -0.64
CA MET A 65 -0.65 12.28 -1.06
C MET A 65 -0.17 12.00 -2.47
N GLU A 66 -0.34 12.94 -3.42
CA GLU A 66 0.19 12.83 -4.78
C GLU A 66 1.71 12.69 -4.77
N LYS A 67 2.40 13.60 -4.04
CA LYS A 67 3.86 13.53 -3.86
C LYS A 67 4.29 12.22 -3.20
N PHE A 68 3.58 11.79 -2.15
CA PHE A 68 3.87 10.53 -1.48
C PHE A 68 3.74 9.33 -2.43
N CYS A 69 2.68 9.28 -3.24
CA CYS A 69 2.47 8.24 -4.24
C CYS A 69 3.58 8.22 -5.30
N GLU A 70 3.98 9.39 -5.82
CA GLU A 70 5.13 9.54 -6.73
C GLU A 70 6.41 8.99 -6.09
N ASP A 71 6.69 9.39 -4.85
CA ASP A 71 7.86 8.97 -4.11
C ASP A 71 7.88 7.46 -3.88
N ILE A 72 6.76 6.78 -3.68
CA ILE A 72 6.75 5.31 -3.54
C ILE A 72 6.57 4.58 -4.88
N GLY A 73 6.43 5.31 -5.99
CA GLY A 73 6.35 4.76 -7.34
C GLY A 73 5.03 4.09 -7.66
N VAL A 74 3.91 4.62 -7.15
CA VAL A 74 2.56 4.13 -7.44
C VAL A 74 1.63 5.27 -7.83
N GLU A 75 0.61 5.00 -8.63
CA GLU A 75 -0.46 5.96 -8.86
C GLU A 75 -1.39 6.06 -7.64
N PRO A 76 -2.01 7.22 -7.37
CA PRO A 76 -2.99 7.35 -6.29
C PRO A 76 -4.15 6.34 -6.41
N GLU A 77 -4.60 6.08 -7.64
CA GLU A 77 -5.63 5.08 -7.97
C GLU A 77 -5.03 3.66 -8.11
N ASN A 78 -4.13 3.27 -7.21
CA ASN A 78 -3.61 1.91 -7.16
C ASN A 78 -4.20 1.14 -5.98
N VAL A 79 -4.60 -0.12 -6.21
CA VAL A 79 -5.15 -0.98 -5.15
C VAL A 79 -4.22 -1.12 -3.94
N VAL A 80 -2.90 -1.02 -4.11
CA VAL A 80 -1.95 -1.08 -2.98
C VAL A 80 -2.10 0.12 -2.03
N MET A 81 -2.51 1.29 -2.53
CA MET A 81 -2.77 2.47 -1.71
C MET A 81 -3.99 2.26 -0.80
N LEU A 82 -5.01 1.57 -1.30
CA LEU A 82 -6.16 1.17 -0.49
C LEU A 82 -5.74 0.20 0.63
N VAL A 83 -4.86 -0.77 0.33
CA VAL A 83 -4.34 -1.69 1.36
C VAL A 83 -3.47 -0.97 2.38
N LEU A 84 -2.66 0.00 1.94
CA LEU A 84 -1.86 0.83 2.82
C LEU A 84 -2.77 1.65 3.75
N ALA A 85 -3.78 2.32 3.20
CA ALA A 85 -4.77 3.07 3.99
C ALA A 85 -5.45 2.18 5.04
N TRP A 86 -5.83 0.95 4.66
CA TRP A 86 -6.37 -0.05 5.58
C TRP A 86 -5.39 -0.42 6.69
N LYS A 87 -4.10 -0.60 6.38
CA LYS A 87 -3.05 -0.86 7.38
C LYS A 87 -2.82 0.31 8.34
N LEU A 88 -3.01 1.53 7.85
CA LEU A 88 -2.92 2.76 8.64
C LEU A 88 -4.20 3.03 9.45
N ASP A 89 -5.27 2.26 9.22
CA ASP A 89 -6.59 2.49 9.81
C ASP A 89 -7.11 3.90 9.48
N ALA A 90 -6.87 4.33 8.23
CA ALA A 90 -7.17 5.67 7.78
C ALA A 90 -8.68 5.91 7.66
N GLN A 91 -9.15 7.06 8.15
CA GLN A 91 -10.59 7.32 8.21
C GLN A 91 -11.17 7.97 6.96
N ASN A 92 -10.37 8.72 6.18
CA ASN A 92 -10.86 9.48 5.03
C ASN A 92 -9.97 9.29 3.81
N MET A 93 -10.57 9.00 2.67
CA MET A 93 -9.87 8.89 1.39
C MET A 93 -9.16 10.20 1.01
N GLY A 94 -7.89 10.07 0.61
CA GLY A 94 -7.03 11.19 0.24
C GLY A 94 -6.33 11.88 1.41
N TYR A 95 -6.52 11.41 2.65
CA TYR A 95 -5.92 12.00 3.85
C TYR A 95 -5.27 10.95 4.74
N PHE A 96 -4.11 11.28 5.29
CA PHE A 96 -3.53 10.57 6.44
C PHE A 96 -3.20 11.54 7.56
N THR A 97 -3.77 11.33 8.73
CA THR A 97 -3.41 12.05 9.95
C THR A 97 -2.07 11.58 10.49
N LEU A 98 -1.44 12.43 11.30
CA LEU A 98 -0.20 12.08 12.00
C LEU A 98 -0.31 10.77 12.80
N GLN A 99 -1.44 10.56 13.49
CA GLN A 99 -1.64 9.38 14.33
C GLN A 99 -1.80 8.09 13.49
N GLU A 100 -2.58 8.14 12.42
CA GLU A 100 -2.74 7.02 11.48
C GLU A 100 -1.40 6.65 10.86
N TRP A 101 -0.64 7.64 10.39
CA TRP A 101 0.68 7.43 9.82
C TRP A 101 1.63 6.80 10.83
N LEU A 102 1.84 7.42 12.01
CA LEU A 102 2.80 6.92 12.99
C LEU A 102 2.44 5.51 13.46
N LYS A 103 1.16 5.24 13.76
CA LYS A 103 0.69 3.91 14.18
C LYS A 103 0.90 2.88 13.07
N GLY A 104 0.43 3.17 11.86
CA GLY A 104 0.49 2.27 10.71
C GLY A 104 1.92 1.98 10.27
N MET A 105 2.72 3.02 10.06
CA MET A 105 4.11 2.92 9.63
C MET A 105 4.99 2.24 10.68
N THR A 106 4.75 2.46 11.98
CA THR A 106 5.39 1.68 13.06
C THR A 106 5.01 0.20 12.96
N SER A 107 3.74 -0.13 12.74
CA SER A 107 3.31 -1.53 12.62
C SER A 107 3.92 -2.22 11.39
N LEU A 108 4.15 -1.48 10.31
CA LEU A 108 4.80 -1.94 9.09
C LEU A 108 6.34 -1.90 9.17
N GLN A 109 6.90 -1.39 10.26
CA GLN A 109 8.34 -1.15 10.43
C GLN A 109 8.94 -0.31 9.29
N CYS A 110 8.17 0.64 8.76
CA CYS A 110 8.55 1.54 7.68
C CYS A 110 8.75 2.95 8.22
N ASP A 111 9.93 3.52 8.06
CA ASP A 111 10.22 4.90 8.45
C ASP A 111 10.91 5.69 7.33
N THR A 112 10.94 5.13 6.12
CA THR A 112 11.48 5.75 4.91
C THR A 112 10.71 5.27 3.69
N THR A 113 10.78 6.05 2.61
CA THR A 113 10.26 5.68 1.28
C THR A 113 10.79 4.33 0.79
N GLU A 114 12.07 4.04 0.99
CA GLU A 114 12.69 2.78 0.56
C GLU A 114 12.09 1.56 1.28
N LYS A 115 11.95 1.63 2.61
CA LYS A 115 11.36 0.53 3.39
C LYS A 115 9.91 0.28 2.98
N LEU A 116 9.14 1.35 2.73
CA LEU A 116 7.76 1.19 2.28
C LEU A 116 7.68 0.63 0.87
N ARG A 117 8.51 1.09 -0.08
CA ARG A 117 8.63 0.51 -1.43
C ARG A 117 8.88 -0.99 -1.38
N ASN A 118 9.81 -1.44 -0.53
CA ASN A 118 10.11 -2.86 -0.32
C ASN A 118 8.97 -3.64 0.35
N THR A 119 8.03 -2.95 0.99
CA THR A 119 6.86 -3.55 1.67
C THR A 119 5.63 -3.61 0.76
N LEU A 120 5.61 -2.95 -0.40
CA LEU A 120 4.45 -2.90 -1.29
C LEU A 120 4.00 -4.29 -1.77
N ASP A 121 4.93 -5.21 -2.04
CA ASP A 121 4.58 -6.57 -2.46
C ASP A 121 3.95 -7.38 -1.33
N TYR A 122 4.41 -7.17 -0.10
CA TYR A 122 3.74 -7.72 1.08
C TYR A 122 2.31 -7.17 1.20
N LEU A 123 2.10 -5.86 1.03
CA LEU A 123 0.76 -5.27 1.07
C LEU A 123 -0.14 -5.88 -0.01
N ARG A 124 0.33 -5.99 -1.24
CA ARG A 124 -0.42 -6.66 -2.34
C ARG A 124 -0.78 -8.10 -1.99
N SER A 125 0.13 -8.84 -1.35
CA SER A 125 -0.10 -10.23 -0.98
C SER A 125 -1.27 -10.43 0.00
N LEU A 126 -1.63 -9.40 0.77
CA LEU A 126 -2.76 -9.45 1.70
C LEU A 126 -4.10 -9.62 0.97
N LEU A 127 -4.20 -9.16 -0.29
CA LEU A 127 -5.40 -9.33 -1.11
C LEU A 127 -5.58 -10.78 -1.59
N ASN A 128 -4.55 -11.62 -1.52
CA ASN A 128 -4.64 -13.03 -1.90
C ASN A 128 -5.31 -13.89 -0.81
N ASP A 129 -5.37 -13.39 0.43
CA ASP A 129 -6.10 -14.06 1.50
C ASP A 129 -7.58 -13.64 1.49
N SER A 130 -8.49 -14.63 1.46
CA SER A 130 -9.93 -14.37 1.32
C SER A 130 -10.51 -13.56 2.48
N THR A 131 -9.98 -13.74 3.69
CA THR A 131 -10.44 -13.04 4.91
C THR A 131 -9.99 -11.59 4.89
N ASN A 132 -8.69 -11.34 4.66
CA ASN A 132 -8.13 -10.01 4.52
C ASN A 132 -8.77 -9.26 3.35
N PHE A 133 -8.95 -9.93 2.20
CA PHE A 133 -9.64 -9.34 1.05
C PHE A 133 -11.04 -8.86 1.43
N LYS A 134 -11.83 -9.69 2.14
CA LYS A 134 -13.18 -9.31 2.58
C LYS A 134 -13.16 -8.14 3.56
N LEU A 135 -12.17 -8.07 4.46
CA LEU A 135 -11.99 -6.94 5.38
C LEU A 135 -11.62 -5.65 4.64
N ILE A 136 -10.65 -5.70 3.73
CA ILE A 136 -10.21 -4.57 2.90
C ILE A 136 -11.35 -4.09 1.99
N TYR A 137 -12.07 -5.01 1.36
CA TYR A 137 -13.22 -4.70 0.50
C TYR A 137 -14.31 -3.95 1.27
N ARG A 138 -14.62 -4.38 2.50
CA ARG A 138 -15.62 -3.70 3.35
C ARG A 138 -15.12 -2.36 3.84
N TYR A 139 -13.86 -2.27 4.23
CA TYR A 139 -13.21 -1.03 4.63
C TYR A 139 -13.26 0.02 3.53
N ALA A 140 -13.01 -0.37 2.27
CA ALA A 140 -12.98 0.54 1.12
C ALA A 140 -14.26 1.36 0.98
N PHE A 141 -15.42 0.78 1.29
CA PHE A 141 -16.69 1.50 1.30
C PHE A 141 -16.71 2.61 2.35
N ASP A 142 -16.33 2.29 3.60
CA ASP A 142 -16.36 3.26 4.69
C ASP A 142 -15.29 4.34 4.50
N PHE A 143 -14.13 3.97 3.94
CA PHE A 143 -13.01 4.86 3.63
C PHE A 143 -13.30 5.87 2.52
N ALA A 144 -13.96 5.43 1.43
CA ALA A 144 -14.28 6.29 0.29
C ALA A 144 -15.56 7.11 0.48
N ARG A 145 -16.38 6.79 1.49
CA ARG A 145 -17.65 7.47 1.74
C ARG A 145 -17.43 8.78 2.47
N GLU A 146 -18.02 9.86 1.95
CA GLU A 146 -18.03 11.14 2.63
C GLU A 146 -18.70 11.06 4.01
N LYS A 147 -18.28 11.96 4.90
CA LYS A 147 -18.90 12.10 6.22
C LYS A 147 -20.40 12.35 6.07
N ASP A 148 -21.19 11.71 6.93
CA ASP A 148 -22.66 11.82 6.99
C ASP A 148 -23.46 11.20 5.81
N GLN A 149 -22.80 10.76 4.74
CA GLN A 149 -23.46 10.03 3.65
C GLN A 149 -23.71 8.56 4.01
N ARG A 150 -24.63 7.88 3.31
CA ARG A 150 -24.88 6.43 3.51
C ARG A 150 -24.53 5.57 2.29
N SER A 151 -23.93 6.20 1.29
CA SER A 151 -23.64 5.61 -0.02
C SER A 151 -22.43 6.30 -0.65
N LEU A 152 -21.80 5.59 -1.59
CA LEU A 152 -20.80 6.15 -2.50
C LEU A 152 -21.50 6.68 -3.74
N ASP A 153 -21.02 7.77 -4.34
CA ASP A 153 -21.43 8.12 -5.69
C ASP A 153 -20.97 7.03 -6.69
N ILE A 154 -21.69 6.92 -7.81
CA ILE A 154 -21.46 5.82 -8.77
C ILE A 154 -20.07 5.85 -9.40
N ASN A 155 -19.43 7.02 -9.56
CA ASN A 155 -18.10 7.09 -10.17
C ASN A 155 -17.02 6.61 -9.20
N THR A 156 -17.08 7.07 -7.94
CA THR A 156 -16.20 6.56 -6.87
C THR A 156 -16.40 5.06 -6.65
N ALA A 157 -17.66 4.60 -6.61
CA ALA A 157 -17.95 3.18 -6.44
C ALA A 157 -17.37 2.33 -7.59
N LYS A 158 -17.57 2.74 -8.85
CA LYS A 158 -17.01 2.05 -10.03
C LYS A 158 -15.48 1.98 -9.97
N CYS A 159 -14.82 3.10 -9.66
CA CYS A 159 -13.35 3.15 -9.54
C CYS A 159 -12.88 2.16 -8.46
N MET A 160 -13.43 2.24 -7.24
CA MET A 160 -13.06 1.35 -6.13
C MET A 160 -13.33 -0.13 -6.44
N LEU A 161 -14.46 -0.46 -7.06
CA LEU A 161 -14.74 -1.84 -7.50
C LEU A 161 -13.76 -2.28 -8.58
N GLY A 162 -13.33 -1.39 -9.48
CA GLY A 162 -12.30 -1.66 -10.48
C GLY A 162 -10.96 -2.03 -9.87
N LEU A 163 -10.55 -1.28 -8.84
CA LEU A 163 -9.32 -1.58 -8.10
C LEU A 163 -9.37 -2.95 -7.41
N LEU A 164 -10.51 -3.29 -6.80
CA LEU A 164 -10.66 -4.48 -5.98
C LEU A 164 -10.99 -5.75 -6.79
N LEU A 165 -11.91 -5.64 -7.75
CA LEU A 165 -12.50 -6.78 -8.46
C LEU A 165 -12.02 -6.90 -9.92
N GLY A 166 -11.48 -5.82 -10.51
CA GLY A 166 -11.23 -5.76 -11.96
C GLY A 166 -10.28 -6.80 -12.51
N LYS A 167 -9.35 -7.32 -11.68
CA LYS A 167 -8.42 -8.39 -12.08
C LYS A 167 -8.86 -9.80 -11.66
N ILE A 168 -9.78 -9.92 -10.71
CA ILE A 168 -10.10 -11.20 -10.05
C ILE A 168 -11.50 -11.71 -10.37
N TRP A 169 -12.42 -10.85 -10.80
CA TRP A 169 -13.79 -11.23 -11.12
C TRP A 169 -14.03 -11.14 -12.63
N PRO A 170 -14.16 -12.27 -13.34
CA PRO A 170 -14.29 -12.27 -14.81
C PRO A 170 -15.51 -11.52 -15.35
N LEU A 171 -16.60 -11.40 -14.56
CA LEU A 171 -17.77 -10.61 -14.94
C LEU A 171 -17.62 -9.11 -14.61
N PHE A 172 -16.53 -8.68 -13.96
CA PHE A 172 -16.36 -7.27 -13.63
C PHE A 172 -16.44 -6.33 -14.84
N PRO A 173 -15.84 -6.61 -16.02
CA PRO A 173 -15.93 -5.69 -17.15
C PRO A 173 -17.37 -5.44 -17.61
N VAL A 174 -18.20 -6.48 -17.64
CA VAL A 174 -19.62 -6.36 -18.02
C VAL A 174 -20.47 -5.75 -16.91
N PHE A 175 -20.14 -6.03 -15.64
CA PHE A 175 -20.78 -5.38 -14.51
C PHE A 175 -20.46 -3.87 -14.46
N HIS A 176 -19.21 -3.49 -14.72
CA HIS A 176 -18.81 -2.09 -14.83
C HIS A 176 -19.56 -1.39 -15.96
N GLN A 177 -19.67 -2.02 -17.14
CA GLN A 177 -20.46 -1.49 -18.24
C GLN A 177 -21.93 -1.33 -17.84
N PHE A 178 -22.53 -2.33 -17.17
CA PHE A 178 -23.90 -2.22 -16.65
C PHE A 178 -24.06 -0.98 -15.77
N LEU A 179 -23.16 -0.77 -14.80
CA LEU A 179 -23.21 0.41 -13.92
C LEU A 179 -23.13 1.73 -14.70
N GLU A 180 -22.33 1.81 -15.76
CA GLU A 180 -22.19 3.02 -16.59
C GLU A 180 -23.47 3.46 -17.31
N GLN A 181 -24.24 2.50 -17.82
CA GLN A 181 -25.50 2.75 -18.53
C GLN A 181 -26.74 2.64 -17.63
N SER A 182 -26.55 2.23 -16.37
CA SER A 182 -27.66 2.09 -15.42
C SER A 182 -28.21 3.45 -14.95
N LYS A 183 -29.39 3.39 -14.32
CA LYS A 183 -30.00 4.54 -13.63
C LYS A 183 -29.34 4.88 -12.29
N TYR A 184 -28.49 4.01 -11.74
CA TYR A 184 -27.92 4.16 -10.41
C TYR A 184 -26.95 5.36 -10.36
N LYS A 185 -27.16 6.23 -9.37
CA LYS A 185 -26.27 7.38 -9.09
C LYS A 185 -25.41 7.18 -7.87
N VAL A 186 -25.76 6.21 -7.03
CA VAL A 186 -25.05 5.87 -5.80
C VAL A 186 -25.09 4.36 -5.56
N ILE A 187 -24.14 3.85 -4.79
CA ILE A 187 -24.10 2.48 -4.26
C ILE A 187 -24.12 2.56 -2.73
N ASN A 188 -25.10 1.91 -2.11
CA ASN A 188 -25.19 1.83 -0.64
C ASN A 188 -24.36 0.65 -0.09
N LYS A 189 -24.24 0.56 1.24
CA LYS A 189 -23.39 -0.44 1.91
C LYS A 189 -23.84 -1.88 1.66
N ASP A 190 -25.14 -2.10 1.58
CA ASP A 190 -25.73 -3.41 1.35
C ASP A 190 -25.46 -3.90 -0.08
N GLN A 191 -25.71 -3.05 -1.08
CA GLN A 191 -25.37 -3.31 -2.47
C GLN A 191 -23.88 -3.60 -2.63
N TRP A 192 -23.01 -2.76 -2.04
CA TRP A 192 -21.57 -2.95 -2.06
C TRP A 192 -21.18 -4.34 -1.53
N CYS A 193 -21.66 -4.70 -0.33
CA CYS A 193 -21.33 -5.99 0.26
C CYS A 193 -21.84 -7.17 -0.57
N ASN A 194 -23.04 -7.08 -1.13
CA ASN A 194 -23.63 -8.13 -1.96
C ASN A 194 -22.91 -8.30 -3.30
N VAL A 195 -22.30 -7.25 -3.88
CA VAL A 195 -21.46 -7.40 -5.09
C VAL A 195 -20.30 -8.38 -4.84
N LEU A 196 -19.65 -8.31 -3.67
CA LEU A 196 -18.59 -9.27 -3.32
C LEU A 196 -19.13 -10.69 -3.16
N GLU A 197 -20.25 -10.87 -2.44
CA GLU A 197 -20.83 -12.20 -2.26
C GLU A 197 -21.26 -12.78 -3.61
N PHE A 198 -21.95 -11.99 -4.44
CA PHE A 198 -22.33 -12.37 -5.80
C PHE A 198 -21.13 -12.82 -6.63
N SER A 199 -20.03 -12.06 -6.60
CA SER A 199 -18.80 -12.40 -7.34
C SER A 199 -18.18 -13.74 -6.91
N ARG A 200 -18.49 -14.21 -5.70
CA ARG A 200 -17.95 -15.44 -5.11
C ARG A 200 -18.90 -16.64 -5.23
N THR A 201 -20.21 -16.42 -5.32
CA THR A 201 -21.22 -17.48 -5.25
C THR A 201 -21.97 -17.72 -6.54
N ILE A 202 -22.04 -16.74 -7.44
CA ILE A 202 -22.76 -16.86 -8.71
C ILE A 202 -21.79 -17.33 -9.81
N ASN A 203 -22.21 -18.33 -10.58
CA ASN A 203 -21.48 -18.86 -11.71
C ASN A 203 -21.32 -17.79 -12.79
N LEU A 204 -20.25 -17.89 -13.59
CA LEU A 204 -19.97 -16.90 -14.62
C LEU A 204 -21.02 -16.87 -15.74
N ASP A 205 -21.75 -17.96 -15.94
CA ASP A 205 -22.88 -18.08 -16.87
C ASP A 205 -24.22 -17.70 -16.23
N LEU A 206 -24.22 -17.29 -14.95
CA LEU A 206 -25.39 -16.92 -14.15
C LEU A 206 -26.42 -18.06 -13.97
N SER A 207 -26.04 -19.31 -14.26
CA SER A 207 -26.95 -20.47 -14.26
C SER A 207 -27.55 -20.80 -12.89
N ASN A 208 -26.85 -20.46 -11.81
CA ASN A 208 -27.28 -20.69 -10.43
C ASN A 208 -27.88 -19.44 -9.77
N TYR A 209 -28.18 -18.39 -10.55
CA TYR A 209 -28.85 -17.21 -10.04
C TYR A 209 -30.32 -17.52 -9.73
N ASP A 210 -30.78 -17.12 -8.54
CA ASP A 210 -32.16 -17.26 -8.09
C ASP A 210 -32.83 -15.88 -8.09
N GLU A 211 -33.78 -15.69 -9.00
CA GLU A 211 -34.53 -14.43 -9.19
C GLU A 211 -35.52 -14.18 -8.04
N ASP A 212 -35.91 -15.23 -7.30
CA ASP A 212 -36.73 -15.11 -6.08
C ASP A 212 -35.85 -14.96 -4.81
N GLY A 213 -34.53 -14.86 -5.00
CA GLY A 213 -33.55 -14.69 -3.94
C GLY A 213 -33.59 -13.33 -3.25
N ALA A 214 -32.82 -13.18 -2.17
CA ALA A 214 -32.72 -11.94 -1.40
C ALA A 214 -31.60 -11.00 -1.89
N TRP A 215 -31.26 -11.05 -3.18
CA TRP A 215 -30.25 -10.17 -3.76
C TRP A 215 -30.79 -8.73 -3.86
N PRO A 216 -29.93 -7.71 -3.76
CA PRO A 216 -30.35 -6.35 -4.06
C PRO A 216 -30.83 -6.23 -5.51
N VAL A 217 -31.88 -5.44 -5.73
CA VAL A 217 -32.46 -5.14 -7.06
C VAL A 217 -31.41 -4.74 -8.11
N LEU A 218 -30.31 -4.13 -7.69
CA LEU A 218 -29.18 -3.81 -8.57
C LEU A 218 -28.58 -5.04 -9.26
N LEU A 219 -28.47 -6.16 -8.54
CA LEU A 219 -27.94 -7.42 -9.05
C LEU A 219 -28.99 -8.16 -9.89
N ASP A 220 -30.27 -8.08 -9.53
CA ASP A 220 -31.36 -8.58 -10.38
C ASP A 220 -31.33 -7.91 -11.75
N GLU A 221 -31.31 -6.57 -11.76
CA GLU A 221 -31.25 -5.77 -12.99
C GLU A 221 -29.95 -6.02 -13.78
N PHE A 222 -28.84 -6.33 -13.12
CA PHE A 222 -27.60 -6.72 -13.81
C PHE A 222 -27.75 -8.06 -14.54
N VAL A 223 -28.35 -9.07 -13.88
CA VAL A 223 -28.55 -10.39 -14.46
C VAL A 223 -29.52 -10.33 -15.64
N GLU A 224 -30.63 -9.61 -15.50
CA GLU A 224 -31.60 -9.36 -16.57
C GLU A 224 -30.91 -8.70 -17.78
N TRP A 225 -30.22 -7.58 -17.54
CA TRP A 225 -29.51 -6.86 -18.59
C TRP A 225 -28.46 -7.71 -19.31
N TYR A 226 -27.73 -8.55 -18.56
CA TYR A 226 -26.71 -9.42 -19.14
C TYR A 226 -27.32 -10.51 -20.02
N LYS A 227 -28.42 -11.14 -19.57
CA LYS A 227 -29.13 -12.17 -20.34
C LYS A 227 -29.69 -11.58 -21.65
N ASP A 228 -30.31 -10.41 -21.60
CA ASP A 228 -30.86 -9.73 -22.78
C ASP A 228 -29.79 -9.41 -23.83
N LYS A 229 -28.61 -8.97 -23.41
CA LYS A 229 -27.48 -8.72 -24.31
C LYS A 229 -26.93 -9.96 -25.01
N GLN A 230 -27.06 -11.14 -24.40
CA GLN A 230 -26.60 -12.39 -25.03
C GLN A 230 -27.63 -12.96 -26.01
N MET A 231 -28.89 -12.54 -25.90
CA MET A 231 -29.97 -12.93 -26.81
C MET A 231 -30.12 -12.01 -28.02
N SER A 232 -29.52 -10.81 -27.98
CA SER A 232 -29.47 -9.85 -29.09
C SER A 232 -28.25 -10.04 -29.99
#